data_AF-A0A1Y2JVT6-F1
#
_entry.id   AF-A0A1Y2JVT6-F1
#
_cell.length_a   1.000
_cell.length_b   1.000
_cell.length_c   1.000
_cell.angle_alpha   90.00
_cell.angle_beta   90.00
_cell.angle_gamma   90.00
#
_symmetry.space_group_name_H-M   'P 1'
#
loop_
_entity.id
_entity.type
_entity.pdbx_description
1 polymer ?
#
loop_
_entity_poly.entity_id
_entity_poly.type
_entity_poly.pdbx_seq_one_letter_code
_entity_poly.pdbx_strand_id
1 'polypeptide(L)'
;MRAAPAALCLVLGSALAGCGDMNRFQTAAAPPTVAMPKPKPAVAQTPATEKEHERILASYGGTYDDPRLESLVTKTVDRLVAASDRPDQGYKVTILNSGAVNAFALPNGQLYVTRGLLALASDTSELSSVLSHEMAHVLSKHAAMREDQARQAAIVTRVVTDMSNDPDLTALALAKTKLTMASFSRNQEFEADGIGVGLSAKAHFDPYGAARFLSAMERNAELKVGKTSLDPRAQDFTSSHPATPERVQNAQTIARQYAAPEGAERDRETYLAAIDNLVYGEDPSEGFVRGRRFLHPKLGFTFQAPDNFTLDNTAQAVIGVRDGGSQAMRFDVVRVPAEQSLGDYLNSGWMEGVEKASTEDITINGFPAASATAKGDQWQFKVYALRFGSDVYRFIFAARQKSTESERNARETVNSFRRLTLDEIQAARPLRIKVITVQPGDTVESLSHRMAGVDHPAERFRVLNGLDRNAQVKVRDRVKVVAD
;
A
#
# COMPACT_ATOMS: atom_id res chain seq x y z
N MET A 1 86.40 -37.97 -58.51
CA MET A 1 86.04 -36.83 -57.64
C MET A 1 84.54 -36.85 -57.43
N ARG A 2 84.11 -36.97 -56.14
CA ARG A 2 82.82 -36.60 -55.49
C ARG A 2 81.50 -36.82 -56.25
N ALA A 3 80.39 -37.27 -55.68
CA ALA A 3 79.96 -38.04 -54.51
C ALA A 3 78.45 -38.29 -54.76
N ALA A 4 77.91 -39.42 -54.33
CA ALA A 4 76.50 -39.85 -54.47
C ALA A 4 75.60 -39.27 -53.32
N PRO A 5 74.35 -39.74 -53.08
CA PRO A 5 73.12 -39.61 -53.88
C PRO A 5 71.85 -39.21 -53.04
N ALA A 6 70.67 -39.21 -53.69
CA ALA A 6 69.33 -39.63 -53.20
C ALA A 6 68.37 -38.69 -52.38
N ALA A 7 67.14 -38.57 -52.95
CA ALA A 7 65.79 -38.85 -52.38
C ALA A 7 64.95 -37.83 -51.55
N LEU A 8 63.69 -37.71 -52.01
CA LEU A 8 62.36 -37.63 -51.34
C LEU A 8 61.98 -36.49 -50.36
N CYS A 9 60.88 -35.76 -50.63
CA CYS A 9 59.55 -35.95 -49.99
C CYS A 9 58.49 -34.87 -50.36
N LEU A 10 57.24 -35.32 -50.30
CA LEU A 10 55.93 -34.73 -50.66
C LEU A 10 55.40 -33.62 -49.71
N VAL A 11 54.20 -33.08 -50.07
CA VAL A 11 53.05 -32.58 -49.24
C VAL A 11 52.68 -31.13 -49.61
N LEU A 12 51.44 -30.67 -49.88
CA LEU A 12 50.06 -31.20 -49.93
C LEU A 12 49.19 -30.19 -50.73
N GLY A 13 47.97 -30.57 -51.15
CA GLY A 13 46.84 -29.62 -51.21
C GLY A 13 46.05 -29.51 -52.52
N SER A 14 45.23 -30.53 -52.76
CA SER A 14 44.18 -30.72 -53.79
C SER A 14 43.22 -29.52 -53.95
N ALA A 15 42.92 -29.02 -55.16
CA ALA A 15 41.89 -29.52 -56.13
C ALA A 15 40.46 -29.06 -55.76
N LEU A 16 39.51 -28.63 -56.61
CA LEU A 16 39.23 -28.51 -58.06
C LEU A 16 38.00 -27.56 -58.14
N ALA A 17 37.94 -26.51 -58.96
CA ALA A 17 37.58 -26.42 -60.39
C ALA A 17 36.08 -26.57 -60.75
N GLY A 18 35.59 -25.60 -61.55
CA GLY A 18 34.48 -25.75 -62.52
C GLY A 18 33.20 -24.98 -62.15
N CYS A 19 32.95 -23.76 -62.64
CA CYS A 19 32.43 -23.34 -63.96
C CYS A 19 30.92 -23.02 -63.93
N GLY A 20 30.51 -21.85 -64.46
CA GLY A 20 29.18 -21.69 -65.06
C GLY A 20 28.33 -20.47 -64.62
N ASP A 21 28.45 -19.41 -65.42
CA ASP A 21 27.39 -18.51 -65.92
C ASP A 21 26.49 -17.62 -65.04
N MET A 22 26.28 -16.43 -65.61
CA MET A 22 25.64 -15.24 -65.07
C MET A 22 24.10 -15.29 -65.08
N ASN A 23 23.52 -14.36 -64.32
CA ASN A 23 22.11 -13.97 -64.25
C ASN A 23 21.13 -14.88 -63.49
N ARG A 24 21.20 -14.77 -62.16
CA ARG A 24 19.99 -14.49 -61.37
C ARG A 24 20.27 -13.35 -60.39
N PHE A 25 19.64 -12.21 -60.64
CA PHE A 25 19.31 -11.27 -59.57
C PHE A 25 18.39 -12.01 -58.58
N GLN A 26 18.99 -12.62 -57.56
CA GLN A 26 18.29 -12.84 -56.29
C GLN A 26 18.67 -11.67 -55.40
N THR A 27 17.76 -10.71 -55.34
CA THR A 27 17.63 -9.80 -54.21
C THR A 27 17.81 -10.62 -52.93
N ALA A 28 18.83 -10.27 -52.14
CA ALA A 28 19.00 -10.82 -50.81
C ALA A 28 17.65 -10.74 -50.10
N ALA A 29 17.15 -11.90 -49.63
CA ALA A 29 15.95 -11.94 -48.82
C ALA A 29 16.12 -10.91 -47.70
N ALA A 30 15.13 -10.02 -47.56
CA ALA A 30 15.11 -9.09 -46.44
C ALA A 30 15.29 -9.89 -45.15
N PRO A 31 16.12 -9.41 -44.19
CA PRO A 31 16.20 -10.04 -42.89
C PRO A 31 14.77 -10.17 -42.33
N PRO A 32 14.46 -11.26 -41.59
CA PRO A 32 13.14 -11.40 -41.01
C PRO A 32 12.85 -10.13 -40.23
N THR A 33 11.81 -9.40 -40.63
CA THR A 33 11.30 -8.25 -39.90
C THR A 33 11.04 -8.73 -38.49
N VAL A 34 11.88 -8.28 -37.55
CA VAL A 34 11.63 -8.46 -36.12
C VAL A 34 10.25 -7.86 -35.91
N ALA A 35 9.26 -8.72 -35.68
CA ALA A 35 7.90 -8.27 -35.45
C ALA A 35 7.96 -7.26 -34.30
N MET A 36 7.50 -6.04 -34.56
CA MET A 36 7.40 -5.03 -33.51
C MET A 36 6.61 -5.64 -32.34
N PRO A 37 7.06 -5.49 -31.09
CA PRO A 37 6.30 -5.99 -29.96
C PRO A 37 4.88 -5.44 -30.05
N LYS A 38 3.89 -6.32 -29.98
CA LYS A 38 2.48 -5.91 -29.98
C LYS A 38 2.29 -4.84 -28.90
N PRO A 39 1.59 -3.72 -29.21
CA PRO A 39 1.36 -2.70 -28.20
C PRO A 39 0.69 -3.33 -26.98
N LYS A 40 1.18 -3.00 -25.79
CA LYS A 40 0.60 -3.48 -24.53
C LYS A 40 -0.89 -3.13 -24.52
N PRO A 41 -1.78 -4.06 -24.15
CA PRO A 41 -3.19 -3.73 -24.04
C PRO A 41 -3.36 -2.60 -23.02
N ALA A 42 -4.03 -1.52 -23.43
CA ALA A 42 -4.27 -0.37 -22.58
C ALA A 42 -5.42 -0.65 -21.61
N VAL A 43 -5.29 -0.16 -20.38
CA VAL A 43 -6.40 -0.11 -19.42
C VAL A 43 -7.42 0.89 -19.94
N ALA A 44 -8.69 0.48 -20.06
CA ALA A 44 -9.77 1.37 -20.49
C ALA A 44 -9.96 2.49 -19.44
N GLN A 45 -9.86 3.74 -19.88
CA GLN A 45 -10.07 4.92 -19.05
C GLN A 45 -11.42 5.57 -19.42
N THR A 46 -12.24 5.77 -18.41
CA THR A 46 -13.47 6.55 -18.44
C THR A 46 -13.40 7.62 -17.34
N PRO A 47 -14.18 8.72 -17.44
CA PRO A 47 -14.22 9.73 -16.38
C PRO A 47 -14.56 9.15 -14.99
N ALA A 48 -15.39 8.10 -14.94
CA ALA A 48 -15.72 7.42 -13.69
C ALA A 48 -14.51 6.68 -13.08
N THR A 49 -13.74 5.97 -13.92
CA THR A 49 -12.53 5.26 -13.46
C THR A 49 -11.39 6.20 -13.10
N GLU A 50 -11.30 7.37 -13.72
CA GLU A 50 -10.33 8.42 -13.36
C GLU A 50 -10.68 9.03 -12.00
N LYS A 51 -11.96 9.37 -11.79
CA LYS A 51 -12.43 9.89 -10.49
C LYS A 51 -12.22 8.88 -9.36
N GLU A 52 -12.43 7.59 -9.61
CA GLU A 52 -12.16 6.56 -8.61
C GLU A 52 -10.66 6.40 -8.34
N HIS A 53 -9.83 6.47 -9.38
CA HIS A 53 -8.37 6.49 -9.22
C HIS A 53 -7.91 7.67 -8.35
N GLU A 54 -8.38 8.90 -8.63
CA GLU A 54 -8.09 10.08 -7.83
C GLU A 54 -8.55 9.91 -6.38
N ARG A 55 -9.73 9.31 -6.15
CA ARG A 55 -10.25 9.01 -4.81
C ARG A 55 -9.36 8.02 -4.07
N ILE A 56 -8.88 6.97 -4.75
CA ILE A 56 -7.95 5.99 -4.18
C ILE A 56 -6.63 6.68 -3.82
N LEU A 57 -6.05 7.46 -4.73
CA LEU A 57 -4.82 8.22 -4.46
C LEU A 57 -5.01 9.11 -3.22
N ALA A 58 -6.08 9.90 -3.18
CA ALA A 58 -6.40 10.76 -2.05
C ALA A 58 -6.65 9.98 -0.76
N SER A 59 -7.09 8.72 -0.83
CA SER A 59 -7.32 7.88 0.34
C SER A 59 -6.04 7.21 0.82
N TYR A 60 -4.99 7.07 0.00
CA TYR A 60 -3.77 6.32 0.31
C TYR A 60 -2.50 7.19 0.30
N GLY A 61 -2.63 8.51 0.46
CA GLY A 61 -1.48 9.44 0.55
C GLY A 61 -0.84 9.80 -0.79
N GLY A 62 -1.52 9.52 -1.91
CA GLY A 62 -1.03 9.77 -3.26
C GLY A 62 -0.25 8.60 -3.87
N THR A 63 0.43 8.88 -4.98
CA THR A 63 1.39 7.95 -5.58
C THR A 63 2.69 7.98 -4.82
N TYR A 64 3.38 6.85 -4.76
CA TYR A 64 4.77 6.78 -4.31
C TYR A 64 5.68 6.61 -5.53
N ASP A 65 6.35 7.69 -5.90
CA ASP A 65 7.15 7.75 -7.11
C ASP A 65 8.59 7.26 -6.83
N ASP A 66 8.90 6.03 -7.25
CA ASP A 66 10.27 5.49 -7.27
C ASP A 66 10.46 4.71 -8.58
N PRO A 67 11.26 5.24 -9.54
CA PRO A 67 11.44 4.61 -10.84
C PRO A 67 11.97 3.17 -10.78
N ARG A 68 12.74 2.81 -9.74
CA ARG A 68 13.28 1.45 -9.58
C ARG A 68 12.16 0.49 -9.19
N LEU A 69 11.33 0.88 -8.24
CA LEU A 69 10.18 0.07 -7.81
C LEU A 69 9.11 0.00 -8.89
N GLU A 70 8.79 1.11 -9.55
CA GLU A 70 7.87 1.13 -10.68
C GLU A 70 8.34 0.18 -11.79
N SER A 71 9.63 0.21 -12.14
CA SER A 71 10.18 -0.72 -13.12
C SER A 71 10.09 -2.18 -12.65
N LEU A 72 10.41 -2.47 -11.38
CA LEU A 72 10.35 -3.82 -10.83
C LEU A 72 8.91 -4.35 -10.88
N VAL A 73 7.95 -3.62 -10.30
CA VAL A 73 6.55 -4.05 -10.22
C VAL A 73 5.94 -4.17 -11.62
N THR A 74 6.23 -3.23 -12.52
CA THR A 74 5.75 -3.29 -13.92
C THR A 74 6.29 -4.53 -14.64
N LYS A 75 7.58 -4.84 -14.51
CA LYS A 75 8.18 -6.05 -15.10
C LYS A 75 7.56 -7.33 -14.54
N THR A 76 7.27 -7.36 -13.25
CA THR A 76 6.58 -8.50 -12.61
C THR A 76 5.18 -8.68 -13.19
N VAL A 77 4.38 -7.61 -13.29
CA VAL A 77 3.04 -7.65 -13.90
C VAL A 77 3.12 -8.07 -15.37
N ASP A 78 4.05 -7.53 -16.15
CA ASP A 78 4.23 -7.88 -17.56
C ASP A 78 4.52 -9.39 -17.73
N ARG A 79 5.38 -9.97 -16.89
CA ARG A 79 5.68 -11.41 -16.88
C ARG A 79 4.42 -12.23 -16.55
N LEU A 80 3.63 -11.80 -15.57
CA LEU A 80 2.38 -12.47 -15.21
C LEU A 80 1.34 -12.39 -16.34
N VAL A 81 1.17 -11.22 -16.96
CA VAL A 81 0.22 -11.04 -18.09
C VAL A 81 0.62 -11.93 -19.26
N ALA A 82 1.91 -11.99 -19.61
CA ALA A 82 2.42 -12.83 -20.69
C ALA A 82 2.19 -14.34 -20.43
N ALA A 83 2.17 -14.76 -19.17
CA ALA A 83 1.89 -16.13 -18.75
C ALA A 83 0.39 -16.44 -18.56
N SER A 84 -0.48 -15.42 -18.61
CA SER A 84 -1.90 -15.56 -18.37
C SER A 84 -2.65 -16.10 -19.58
N ASP A 85 -3.81 -16.72 -19.33
CA ASP A 85 -4.70 -17.18 -20.40
C ASP A 85 -5.50 -16.02 -21.04
N ARG A 86 -5.27 -14.76 -20.60
CA ARG A 86 -5.86 -13.51 -21.10
C ARG A 86 -4.80 -12.43 -21.34
N PRO A 87 -3.84 -12.63 -22.26
CA PRO A 87 -2.79 -11.66 -22.55
C PRO A 87 -3.32 -10.39 -23.23
N ASP A 88 -4.59 -10.38 -23.64
CA ASP A 88 -5.34 -9.22 -24.13
C ASP A 88 -5.81 -8.27 -23.02
N GLN A 89 -5.82 -8.74 -21.75
CA GLN A 89 -6.20 -7.92 -20.61
C GLN A 89 -5.07 -6.95 -20.25
N GLY A 90 -5.36 -5.65 -20.36
CA GLY A 90 -4.43 -4.60 -19.95
C GLY A 90 -4.39 -4.46 -18.43
N TYR A 91 -3.19 -4.31 -17.88
CA TYR A 91 -2.98 -3.98 -16.47
C TYR A 91 -2.09 -2.75 -16.32
N LYS A 92 -2.44 -1.88 -15.38
CA LYS A 92 -1.62 -0.72 -14.99
C LYS A 92 -1.43 -0.74 -13.49
N VAL A 93 -0.18 -0.80 -13.05
CA VAL A 93 0.14 -0.79 -11.61
C VAL A 93 0.40 0.62 -11.11
N THR A 94 -0.06 0.90 -9.89
CA THR A 94 0.19 2.15 -9.17
C THR A 94 0.72 1.81 -7.78
N ILE A 95 1.87 2.37 -7.40
CA ILE A 95 2.40 2.24 -6.04
C ILE A 95 1.77 3.34 -5.19
N LEU A 96 1.08 2.94 -4.13
CA LEU A 96 0.37 3.84 -3.23
C LEU A 96 1.27 4.26 -2.06
N ASN A 97 1.24 5.55 -1.73
CA ASN A 97 2.00 6.17 -0.66
C ASN A 97 1.43 5.85 0.73
N SER A 98 1.29 4.57 1.06
CA SER A 98 0.77 4.09 2.34
C SER A 98 1.70 3.07 2.99
N GLY A 99 1.90 3.22 4.30
CA GLY A 99 2.64 2.27 5.15
C GLY A 99 1.83 1.02 5.52
N ALA A 100 0.53 0.98 5.24
CA ALA A 100 -0.28 -0.23 5.41
C ALA A 100 0.16 -1.31 4.43
N VAL A 101 0.00 -2.58 4.81
CA VAL A 101 0.28 -3.73 3.93
C VAL A 101 -1.00 -4.01 3.14
N ASN A 102 -1.04 -3.64 1.86
CA ASN A 102 -2.24 -3.84 1.05
C ASN A 102 -1.91 -3.90 -0.46
N ALA A 103 -2.75 -4.60 -1.21
CA ALA A 103 -2.82 -4.57 -2.65
C ALA A 103 -4.26 -4.90 -3.08
N PHE A 104 -4.68 -4.38 -4.22
CA PHE A 104 -5.99 -4.70 -4.78
C PHE A 104 -6.05 -4.40 -6.28
N ALA A 105 -6.98 -5.06 -6.97
CA ALA A 105 -7.31 -4.80 -8.37
C ALA A 105 -8.70 -4.19 -8.56
N LEU A 106 -8.83 -3.31 -9.55
CA LEU A 106 -10.12 -2.90 -10.10
C LEU A 106 -10.47 -3.75 -11.34
N PRO A 107 -11.77 -3.95 -11.65
CA PRO A 107 -12.21 -4.74 -12.80
C PRO A 107 -11.67 -4.26 -14.16
N ASN A 108 -11.25 -3.00 -14.27
CA ASN A 108 -10.66 -2.44 -15.49
C ASN A 108 -9.16 -2.78 -15.68
N GLY A 109 -8.53 -3.47 -14.72
CA GLY A 109 -7.11 -3.83 -14.78
C GLY A 109 -6.17 -2.85 -14.07
N GLN A 110 -6.69 -1.86 -13.34
CA GLN A 110 -5.83 -1.09 -12.44
C GLN A 110 -5.44 -1.93 -11.23
N LEU A 111 -4.13 -2.09 -11.01
CA LEU A 111 -3.54 -2.75 -9.87
C LEU A 111 -2.94 -1.72 -8.93
N TYR A 112 -3.17 -1.89 -7.65
CA TYR A 112 -2.63 -1.03 -6.60
C TYR A 112 -1.80 -1.86 -5.64
N VAL A 113 -0.64 -1.34 -5.27
CA VAL A 113 0.23 -1.97 -4.26
C VAL A 113 0.77 -0.89 -3.34
N THR A 114 0.75 -1.11 -2.03
CA THR A 114 1.26 -0.13 -1.07
C THR A 114 2.76 -0.30 -0.81
N ARG A 115 3.42 0.78 -0.37
CA ARG A 115 4.79 0.70 0.16
C ARG A 115 4.93 -0.31 1.30
N GLY A 116 3.93 -0.37 2.19
CA GLY A 116 3.94 -1.33 3.30
C GLY A 116 4.00 -2.78 2.81
N LEU A 117 3.29 -3.11 1.72
CA LEU A 117 3.38 -4.44 1.12
C LEU A 117 4.77 -4.73 0.55
N LEU A 118 5.34 -3.76 -0.18
CA LEU A 118 6.69 -3.88 -0.72
C LEU A 118 7.75 -4.01 0.39
N ALA A 119 7.56 -3.33 1.52
CA ALA A 119 8.45 -3.47 2.67
C ALA A 119 8.34 -4.87 3.31
N LEU A 120 7.14 -5.46 3.37
CA LEU A 120 6.90 -6.77 3.95
C LEU A 120 7.42 -7.91 3.06
N ALA A 121 7.11 -7.90 1.77
CA ALA A 121 7.50 -8.96 0.84
C ALA A 121 9.03 -9.13 0.79
N SER A 122 9.50 -10.37 0.77
CA SER A 122 10.91 -10.71 0.95
C SER A 122 11.68 -10.86 -0.37
N ASP A 123 10.96 -11.09 -1.46
CA ASP A 123 11.51 -11.32 -2.80
C ASP A 123 10.44 -11.07 -3.89
N THR A 124 10.84 -11.11 -5.16
CA THR A 124 9.93 -10.85 -6.29
C THR A 124 8.86 -11.93 -6.43
N SER A 125 9.11 -13.17 -5.96
CA SER A 125 8.11 -14.25 -5.99
C SER A 125 6.99 -14.06 -4.97
N GLU A 126 7.29 -13.52 -3.79
CA GLU A 126 6.26 -13.11 -2.83
C GLU A 126 5.42 -11.96 -3.40
N LEU A 127 6.06 -10.94 -3.99
CA LEU A 127 5.33 -9.87 -4.68
C LEU A 127 4.48 -10.40 -5.85
N SER A 128 5.04 -11.28 -6.69
CA SER A 128 4.31 -11.85 -7.83
C SER A 128 3.10 -12.64 -7.37
N SER A 129 3.21 -13.36 -6.25
CA SER A 129 2.10 -14.15 -5.71
C SER A 129 0.90 -13.26 -5.36
N VAL A 130 1.13 -12.12 -4.71
CA VAL A 130 0.07 -11.13 -4.41
C VAL A 130 -0.51 -10.55 -5.69
N LEU A 131 0.32 -10.09 -6.62
CA LEU A 131 -0.16 -9.49 -7.87
C LEU A 131 -0.97 -10.50 -8.69
N SER A 132 -0.52 -11.76 -8.74
CA SER A 132 -1.22 -12.83 -9.44
C SER A 132 -2.55 -13.21 -8.78
N HIS A 133 -2.64 -13.11 -7.45
CA HIS A 133 -3.87 -13.27 -6.69
C HIS A 133 -4.88 -12.16 -7.03
N GLU A 134 -4.43 -10.91 -7.06
CA GLU A 134 -5.27 -9.77 -7.48
C GLU A 134 -5.72 -9.88 -8.93
N MET A 135 -4.84 -10.32 -9.84
CA MET A 135 -5.21 -10.63 -11.22
C MET A 135 -6.22 -11.77 -11.30
N ALA A 136 -6.11 -12.80 -10.45
CA ALA A 136 -7.10 -13.88 -10.39
C ALA A 136 -8.50 -13.38 -10.02
N HIS A 137 -8.62 -12.43 -9.08
CA HIS A 137 -9.91 -11.79 -8.78
C HIS A 137 -10.51 -11.07 -9.99
N VAL A 138 -9.68 -10.44 -10.83
CA VAL A 138 -10.12 -9.80 -12.08
C VAL A 138 -10.54 -10.84 -13.11
N LEU A 139 -9.72 -11.87 -13.33
CA LEU A 139 -9.97 -12.95 -14.29
C LEU A 139 -11.27 -13.71 -13.97
N SER A 140 -11.49 -14.04 -12.69
CA SER A 140 -12.70 -14.70 -12.21
C SER A 140 -13.87 -13.73 -11.96
N LYS A 141 -13.71 -12.43 -12.21
CA LYS A 141 -14.76 -11.40 -12.03
C LYS A 141 -15.37 -11.37 -10.63
N HIS A 142 -14.59 -11.70 -9.60
CA HIS A 142 -15.07 -11.81 -8.22
C HIS A 142 -15.70 -10.50 -7.71
N ALA A 143 -15.13 -9.35 -8.07
CA ALA A 143 -15.66 -8.04 -7.70
C ALA A 143 -17.04 -7.75 -8.33
N ALA A 144 -17.24 -8.12 -9.60
CA ALA A 144 -18.53 -7.93 -10.28
C ALA A 144 -19.62 -8.85 -9.72
N MET A 145 -19.28 -10.11 -9.41
CA MET A 145 -20.21 -11.03 -8.74
C MET A 145 -20.62 -10.51 -7.36
N ARG A 146 -19.68 -9.94 -6.60
CA ARG A 146 -19.98 -9.30 -5.32
C ARG A 146 -20.88 -8.09 -5.49
N GLU A 147 -20.64 -7.22 -6.46
CA GLU A 147 -21.49 -6.05 -6.70
C GLU A 147 -22.93 -6.46 -7.04
N ASP A 148 -23.11 -7.50 -7.87
CA ASP A 148 -24.43 -8.04 -8.19
C ASP A 148 -25.12 -8.62 -6.95
N GLN A 149 -24.39 -9.38 -6.12
CA GLN A 149 -24.90 -9.86 -4.83
C GLN A 149 -25.28 -8.72 -3.90
N ALA A 150 -24.51 -7.63 -3.85
CA ALA A 150 -24.80 -6.45 -3.03
C ALA A 150 -26.09 -5.77 -3.49
N ARG A 151 -26.26 -5.66 -4.82
CA ARG A 151 -27.45 -5.08 -5.43
C ARG A 151 -28.69 -5.92 -5.15
N GLN A 152 -28.59 -7.24 -5.28
CA GLN A 152 -29.67 -8.18 -4.94
C GLN A 152 -30.01 -8.12 -3.44
N ALA A 153 -28.99 -8.11 -2.58
CA ALA A 153 -29.18 -7.99 -1.13
C ALA A 153 -29.86 -6.67 -0.76
N ALA A 154 -29.48 -5.54 -1.39
CA ALA A 154 -30.11 -4.25 -1.15
C ALA A 154 -31.61 -4.25 -1.51
N ILE A 155 -32.01 -4.97 -2.56
CA ILE A 155 -33.42 -5.15 -2.93
C ILE A 155 -34.16 -5.96 -1.85
N VAL A 156 -33.58 -7.07 -1.39
CA VAL A 156 -34.18 -7.92 -0.34
C VAL A 156 -34.26 -7.16 0.98
N THR A 157 -33.20 -6.46 1.38
CA THR A 157 -33.20 -5.65 2.60
C THR A 157 -34.28 -4.58 2.55
N ARG A 158 -34.51 -3.93 1.39
CA ARG A 158 -35.62 -2.99 1.21
C ARG A 158 -36.99 -3.62 1.47
N VAL A 159 -37.24 -4.82 0.95
CA VAL A 159 -38.48 -5.57 1.21
C VAL A 159 -38.63 -5.91 2.70
N VAL A 160 -37.54 -6.31 3.36
CA VAL A 160 -37.56 -6.64 4.80
C VAL A 160 -37.72 -5.39 5.68
N THR A 161 -37.14 -4.25 5.28
CA THR A 161 -37.34 -2.97 5.99
C THR A 161 -38.76 -2.47 5.84
N ASP A 162 -39.37 -2.63 4.67
CA ASP A 162 -40.76 -2.28 4.42
C ASP A 162 -41.74 -3.20 5.19
N MET A 163 -41.27 -4.37 5.66
CA MET A 163 -42.07 -5.36 6.41
C MET A 163 -41.78 -5.43 7.91
N SER A 164 -40.71 -4.79 8.41
CA SER A 164 -40.24 -4.89 9.80
C SER A 164 -40.26 -3.52 10.49
N ASN A 165 -40.97 -3.43 11.62
CA ASN A 165 -41.06 -2.19 12.41
C ASN A 165 -39.98 -2.09 13.51
N ASP A 166 -39.01 -3.01 13.56
CA ASP A 166 -37.92 -3.00 14.55
C ASP A 166 -36.66 -2.35 13.95
N PRO A 167 -36.28 -1.14 14.39
CA PRO A 167 -35.14 -0.40 13.87
C PRO A 167 -33.79 -1.05 14.22
N ASP A 168 -33.69 -1.72 15.37
CA ASP A 168 -32.44 -2.29 15.88
C ASP A 168 -32.09 -3.58 15.13
N LEU A 169 -33.10 -4.42 14.87
CA LEU A 169 -32.94 -5.62 14.05
C LEU A 169 -32.55 -5.27 12.60
N THR A 170 -33.13 -4.19 12.07
CA THR A 170 -32.82 -3.63 10.75
C THR A 170 -31.37 -3.14 10.67
N ALA A 171 -30.93 -2.35 11.65
CA ALA A 171 -29.57 -1.82 11.70
C ALA A 171 -28.51 -2.93 11.82
N LEU A 172 -28.79 -3.95 12.64
CA LEU A 172 -27.92 -5.12 12.79
C LEU A 172 -27.80 -5.93 11.50
N ALA A 173 -28.92 -6.14 10.79
CA ALA A 173 -28.92 -6.84 9.51
C ALA A 173 -28.10 -6.08 8.46
N LEU A 174 -28.28 -4.76 8.35
CA LEU A 174 -27.50 -3.90 7.45
C LEU A 174 -26.00 -3.91 7.78
N ALA A 175 -25.64 -3.84 9.06
CA ALA A 175 -24.25 -3.88 9.51
C ALA A 175 -23.59 -5.23 9.18
N LYS A 176 -24.29 -6.35 9.43
CA LYS A 176 -23.81 -7.69 9.07
C LYS A 176 -23.60 -7.83 7.57
N THR A 177 -24.58 -7.40 6.75
CA THR A 177 -24.46 -7.41 5.29
C THR A 177 -23.25 -6.60 4.82
N LYS A 178 -23.06 -5.39 5.36
CA LYS A 178 -21.93 -4.52 5.00
C LYS A 178 -20.57 -5.15 5.35
N LEU A 179 -20.46 -5.82 6.49
CA LEU A 179 -19.25 -6.56 6.91
C LEU A 179 -18.98 -7.77 6.01
N THR A 180 -19.99 -8.59 5.70
CA THR A 180 -19.83 -9.75 4.81
C THR A 180 -19.48 -9.37 3.38
N MET A 181 -19.89 -8.18 2.94
CA MET A 181 -19.56 -7.66 1.60
C MET A 181 -18.21 -6.95 1.54
N ALA A 182 -17.56 -6.68 2.67
CA ALA A 182 -16.25 -6.02 2.71
C ALA A 182 -15.08 -6.97 2.37
N SER A 183 -15.28 -8.28 2.49
CA SER A 183 -14.28 -9.32 2.20
C SER A 183 -14.70 -10.23 1.03
N PHE A 184 -13.76 -10.99 0.47
CA PHE A 184 -14.10 -12.07 -0.47
C PHE A 184 -14.55 -13.31 0.31
N SER A 185 -15.43 -14.10 -0.32
CA SER A 185 -15.83 -15.37 0.28
C SER A 185 -14.64 -16.34 0.30
N ARG A 186 -14.65 -17.30 1.24
CA ARG A 186 -13.59 -18.33 1.31
C ARG A 186 -13.39 -19.07 -0.02
N ASN A 187 -14.46 -19.37 -0.75
CA ASN A 187 -14.37 -20.04 -2.03
C ASN A 187 -13.69 -19.17 -3.09
N GLN A 188 -13.99 -17.87 -3.13
CA GLN A 188 -13.33 -16.92 -4.02
C GLN A 188 -11.85 -16.77 -3.70
N GLU A 189 -11.48 -16.77 -2.41
CA GLU A 189 -10.08 -16.74 -2.00
C GLU A 189 -9.33 -18.02 -2.40
N PHE A 190 -9.93 -19.20 -2.20
CA PHE A 190 -9.30 -20.47 -2.63
C PHE A 190 -9.16 -20.59 -4.15
N GLU A 191 -10.16 -20.10 -4.90
CA GLU A 191 -10.09 -20.02 -6.37
C GLU A 191 -8.97 -19.07 -6.81
N ALA A 192 -8.90 -17.88 -6.21
CA ALA A 192 -7.86 -16.89 -6.50
C ALA A 192 -6.46 -17.40 -6.12
N ASP A 193 -6.31 -18.10 -4.99
CA ASP A 193 -5.05 -18.76 -4.58
C ASP A 193 -4.61 -19.79 -5.63
N GLY A 194 -5.55 -20.62 -6.11
CA GLY A 194 -5.30 -21.63 -7.14
C GLY A 194 -4.81 -21.05 -8.46
N ILE A 195 -5.54 -20.06 -8.98
CA ILE A 195 -5.20 -19.36 -10.22
C ILE A 195 -3.88 -18.59 -10.06
N GLY A 196 -3.72 -17.87 -8.94
CA GLY A 196 -2.55 -17.04 -8.66
C GLY A 196 -1.26 -17.85 -8.55
N VAL A 197 -1.25 -18.94 -7.77
CA VAL A 197 -0.09 -19.83 -7.66
C VAL A 197 0.27 -20.42 -9.02
N GLY A 198 -0.72 -20.90 -9.78
CA GLY A 198 -0.49 -21.43 -11.12
C GLY A 198 0.04 -20.39 -12.10
N LEU A 199 -0.48 -19.17 -12.06
CA LEU A 199 -0.02 -18.06 -12.90
C LEU A 199 1.41 -17.65 -12.55
N SER A 200 1.74 -17.54 -11.26
CA SER A 200 3.10 -17.27 -10.79
C SER A 200 4.08 -18.36 -11.25
N ALA A 201 3.68 -19.63 -11.14
CA ALA A 201 4.51 -20.76 -11.61
C ALA A 201 4.73 -20.73 -13.14
N LYS A 202 3.66 -20.49 -13.94
CA LYS A 202 3.75 -20.32 -15.40
C LYS A 202 4.66 -19.14 -15.79
N ALA A 203 4.71 -18.09 -14.96
CA ALA A 203 5.60 -16.94 -15.13
C ALA A 203 7.04 -17.16 -14.61
N HIS A 204 7.38 -18.40 -14.20
CA HIS A 204 8.67 -18.83 -13.67
C HIS A 204 9.07 -18.20 -12.32
N PHE A 205 8.10 -17.77 -11.51
CA PHE A 205 8.32 -17.42 -10.11
C PHE A 205 8.23 -18.66 -9.21
N ASP A 206 8.80 -18.58 -7.99
CA ASP A 206 8.71 -19.65 -6.99
C ASP A 206 7.23 -19.83 -6.56
N PRO A 207 6.61 -21.00 -6.83
CA PRO A 207 5.20 -21.23 -6.52
C PRO A 207 4.90 -21.21 -5.01
N TYR A 208 5.92 -21.34 -4.15
CA TYR A 208 5.76 -21.21 -2.71
C TYR A 208 5.67 -19.75 -2.23
N GLY A 209 5.78 -18.76 -3.12
CA GLY A 209 5.69 -17.33 -2.80
C GLY A 209 4.41 -16.97 -2.05
N ALA A 210 3.27 -17.49 -2.49
CA ALA A 210 1.96 -17.24 -1.86
C ALA A 210 1.94 -17.70 -0.40
N ALA A 211 2.40 -18.93 -0.12
CA ALA A 211 2.42 -19.48 1.22
C ALA A 211 3.34 -18.67 2.15
N ARG A 212 4.53 -18.29 1.69
CA ARG A 212 5.46 -17.48 2.48
C ARG A 212 4.90 -16.09 2.79
N PHE A 213 4.30 -15.44 1.79
CA PHE A 213 3.74 -14.11 1.98
C PHE A 213 2.51 -14.12 2.90
N LEU A 214 1.62 -15.12 2.77
CA LEU A 214 0.50 -15.33 3.70
C LEU A 214 1.00 -15.48 5.15
N SER A 215 2.04 -16.29 5.38
CA SER A 215 2.66 -16.43 6.71
C SER A 215 3.36 -15.15 7.20
N ALA A 216 3.91 -14.33 6.30
CA ALA A 216 4.47 -13.02 6.66
C ALA A 216 3.37 -12.04 7.08
N MET A 217 2.23 -12.04 6.38
CA MET A 217 1.06 -11.22 6.73
C MET A 217 0.45 -11.61 8.07
N GLU A 218 0.26 -12.91 8.33
CA GLU A 218 -0.26 -13.42 9.61
C GLU A 218 0.61 -12.91 10.77
N ARG A 219 1.93 -13.11 10.70
CA ARG A 219 2.87 -12.63 11.73
C ARG A 219 2.92 -11.11 11.83
N ASN A 220 2.78 -10.39 10.72
CA ASN A 220 2.70 -8.93 10.74
C ASN A 220 1.42 -8.44 11.45
N ALA A 221 0.30 -9.12 11.24
CA ALA A 221 -0.97 -8.82 11.89
C ALA A 221 -0.91 -9.11 13.40
N GLU A 222 -0.27 -10.21 13.81
CA GLU A 222 -0.02 -10.53 15.23
C GLU A 222 0.71 -9.38 15.97
N LEU A 223 1.68 -8.75 15.32
CA LEU A 223 2.42 -7.61 15.89
C LEU A 223 1.61 -6.31 15.97
N LYS A 224 0.44 -6.24 15.31
CA LYS A 224 -0.46 -5.09 15.36
C LYS A 224 -1.61 -5.26 16.35
N VAL A 225 -1.79 -6.44 16.93
CA VAL A 225 -2.88 -6.73 17.88
C VAL A 225 -2.81 -5.77 19.07
N GLY A 226 -3.90 -5.04 19.31
CA GLY A 226 -4.02 -4.03 20.38
C GLY A 226 -4.02 -2.57 19.91
N LYS A 227 -3.72 -2.29 18.62
CA LYS A 227 -3.87 -0.96 18.01
C LYS A 227 -5.15 -0.93 17.16
N THR A 228 -6.27 -0.47 17.73
CA THR A 228 -7.47 -0.17 16.95
C THR A 228 -7.24 1.16 16.22
N SER A 229 -6.96 1.10 14.92
CA SER A 229 -6.88 2.28 14.06
C SER A 229 -8.27 2.58 13.47
N LEU A 230 -8.62 3.87 13.41
CA LEU A 230 -9.83 4.39 12.79
C LEU A 230 -9.60 4.84 11.33
N ASP A 231 -8.34 4.83 10.88
CA ASP A 231 -7.95 5.13 9.51
C ASP A 231 -8.42 4.03 8.55
N PRO A 232 -9.23 4.35 7.53
CA PRO A 232 -9.56 3.41 6.45
C PRO A 232 -8.32 2.83 5.75
N ARG A 233 -7.17 3.52 5.74
CA ARG A 233 -5.88 2.99 5.22
C ARG A 233 -5.29 1.90 6.10
N ALA A 234 -5.63 1.85 7.38
CA ALA A 234 -5.15 0.80 8.27
C ALA A 234 -5.88 -0.52 8.05
N GLN A 235 -6.88 -0.57 7.16
CA GLN A 235 -7.38 -1.83 6.61
C GLN A 235 -6.20 -2.55 5.95
N ASP A 236 -5.67 -3.51 6.70
CA ASP A 236 -4.65 -4.44 6.24
C ASP A 236 -5.26 -5.33 5.15
N PHE A 237 -4.42 -5.88 4.28
CA PHE A 237 -4.80 -6.86 3.26
C PHE A 237 -5.67 -7.97 3.84
N THR A 238 -5.40 -8.38 5.09
CA THR A 238 -6.15 -9.41 5.81
C THR A 238 -7.60 -9.03 6.16
N SER A 239 -7.98 -7.75 6.04
CA SER A 239 -9.36 -7.28 6.25
C SER A 239 -10.27 -7.70 5.10
N SER A 240 -9.75 -7.69 3.87
CA SER A 240 -10.46 -8.05 2.64
C SER A 240 -10.12 -9.47 2.16
N HIS A 241 -8.88 -9.91 2.43
CA HIS A 241 -8.30 -11.21 2.09
C HIS A 241 -7.71 -11.90 3.35
N PRO A 242 -8.53 -12.48 4.24
CA PRO A 242 -8.03 -13.10 5.46
C PRO A 242 -6.94 -14.15 5.20
N ALA A 243 -5.77 -13.99 5.83
CA ALA A 243 -4.67 -14.95 5.77
C ALA A 243 -4.91 -16.08 6.78
N THR A 244 -5.66 -17.10 6.38
CA THR A 244 -6.00 -18.21 7.28
C THR A 244 -5.00 -19.38 7.15
N PRO A 245 -4.81 -20.19 8.21
CA PRO A 245 -3.96 -21.38 8.13
C PRO A 245 -4.35 -22.34 6.99
N GLU A 246 -5.65 -22.45 6.68
CA GLU A 246 -6.15 -23.27 5.58
C GLU A 246 -5.68 -22.76 4.22
N ARG A 247 -5.64 -21.43 4.01
CA ARG A 247 -5.11 -20.84 2.78
C ARG A 247 -3.61 -21.09 2.62
N VAL A 248 -2.85 -20.96 3.71
CA VAL A 248 -1.41 -21.29 3.70
C VAL A 248 -1.20 -22.75 3.27
N GLN A 249 -1.94 -23.68 3.87
CA GLN A 249 -1.85 -25.10 3.54
C GLN A 249 -2.31 -25.40 2.11
N ASN A 250 -3.38 -24.74 1.65
CA ASN A 250 -3.87 -24.87 0.29
C ASN A 250 -2.83 -24.37 -0.73
N ALA A 251 -2.29 -23.17 -0.52
CA ALA A 251 -1.24 -22.60 -1.37
C ALA A 251 0.00 -23.52 -1.43
N GLN A 252 0.42 -24.11 -0.31
CA GLN A 252 1.50 -25.11 -0.30
C GLN A 252 1.14 -26.38 -1.09
N THR A 253 -0.11 -26.83 -1.00
CA THR A 253 -0.58 -28.03 -1.70
C THR A 253 -0.61 -27.80 -3.21
N ILE A 254 -1.13 -26.66 -3.65
CA ILE A 254 -1.14 -26.25 -5.06
C ILE A 254 0.30 -26.08 -5.55
N ALA A 255 1.16 -25.41 -4.77
CA ALA A 255 2.56 -25.19 -5.13
C ALA A 255 3.31 -26.50 -5.43
N ARG A 256 3.03 -27.59 -4.69
CA ARG A 256 3.65 -28.91 -4.93
C ARG A 256 3.28 -29.53 -6.29
N GLN A 257 2.17 -29.11 -6.90
CA GLN A 257 1.75 -29.59 -8.22
C GLN A 257 2.61 -29.00 -9.34
N TYR A 258 3.26 -27.88 -9.06
CA TYR A 258 4.23 -27.26 -9.95
C TYR A 258 5.61 -27.74 -9.53
N ALA A 259 6.33 -28.42 -10.44
CA ALA A 259 7.75 -28.63 -10.22
C ALA A 259 8.36 -27.24 -10.08
N ALA A 260 8.93 -26.92 -8.91
CA ALA A 260 9.84 -25.78 -8.83
C ALA A 260 10.89 -26.05 -9.92
N PRO A 261 11.00 -25.20 -10.97
CA PRO A 261 12.08 -25.37 -11.92
C PRO A 261 13.38 -25.50 -11.12
N GLU A 262 14.30 -26.37 -11.50
CA GLU A 262 15.64 -26.29 -10.94
C GLU A 262 16.12 -24.83 -11.11
N GLY A 263 16.31 -24.11 -10.00
CA GLY A 263 16.60 -22.68 -10.04
C GLY A 263 15.39 -21.73 -10.12
N ALA A 264 14.21 -22.11 -9.61
CA ALA A 264 13.06 -21.21 -9.46
C ALA A 264 13.50 -19.84 -8.89
N GLU A 265 13.30 -18.80 -9.69
CA GLU A 265 13.90 -17.49 -9.43
C GLU A 265 13.10 -16.76 -8.36
N ARG A 266 13.64 -16.70 -7.13
CA ARG A 266 13.11 -15.79 -6.11
C ARG A 266 13.39 -14.32 -6.46
N ASP A 267 14.50 -14.07 -7.16
CA ASP A 267 15.02 -12.75 -7.49
C ASP A 267 15.18 -11.83 -6.25
N ARG A 268 15.57 -12.44 -5.12
CA ARG A 268 15.66 -11.75 -3.82
C ARG A 268 16.64 -10.57 -3.86
N GLU A 269 17.78 -10.73 -4.52
CA GLU A 269 18.83 -9.70 -4.52
C GLU A 269 18.41 -8.44 -5.28
N THR A 270 17.80 -8.60 -6.46
CA THR A 270 17.25 -7.49 -7.25
C THR A 270 16.10 -6.82 -6.49
N TYR A 271 15.22 -7.62 -5.88
CA TYR A 271 14.13 -7.11 -5.05
C TYR A 271 14.65 -6.26 -3.89
N LEU A 272 15.60 -6.78 -3.11
CA LEU A 272 16.20 -6.07 -1.99
C LEU A 272 16.95 -4.80 -2.44
N ALA A 273 17.63 -4.83 -3.58
CA ALA A 273 18.25 -3.62 -4.14
C ALA A 273 17.22 -2.56 -4.54
N ALA A 274 16.05 -2.96 -5.05
CA ALA A 274 14.99 -2.04 -5.45
C ALA A 274 14.29 -1.38 -4.26
N ILE A 275 14.06 -2.12 -3.17
CA ILE A 275 13.43 -1.58 -1.94
C ILE A 275 14.40 -0.84 -1.01
N ASP A 276 15.70 -0.85 -1.31
CA ASP A 276 16.65 -0.09 -0.50
C ASP A 276 16.33 1.41 -0.58
N ASN A 277 16.25 2.03 0.60
CA ASN A 277 15.82 3.40 0.84
C ASN A 277 14.30 3.66 0.72
N LEU A 278 13.46 2.62 0.60
CA LEU A 278 11.99 2.71 0.64
C LEU A 278 11.51 3.36 1.95
N VAL A 279 10.61 4.34 1.87
CA VAL A 279 9.98 4.95 3.07
C VAL A 279 9.14 3.90 3.81
N TYR A 280 9.41 3.73 5.11
CA TYR A 280 8.75 2.77 5.98
C TYR A 280 7.78 3.47 6.94
N GLY A 281 6.54 2.97 7.03
CA GLY A 281 5.50 3.55 7.87
C GLY A 281 4.87 4.82 7.27
N GLU A 282 4.59 5.79 8.13
CA GLU A 282 4.04 7.10 7.73
C GLU A 282 5.09 7.91 6.97
N ASP A 283 4.67 8.58 5.89
CA ASP A 283 5.54 9.50 5.14
C ASP A 283 5.47 10.89 5.80
N PRO A 284 6.58 11.47 6.27
CA PRO A 284 6.60 12.83 6.80
C PRO A 284 6.13 13.92 5.85
N SER A 285 6.09 13.67 4.53
CA SER A 285 5.43 14.58 3.60
C SER A 285 3.94 14.78 3.90
N GLU A 286 3.31 13.79 4.54
CA GLU A 286 1.89 13.75 4.94
C GLU A 286 1.71 14.05 6.44
N GLY A 287 2.80 14.38 7.13
CA GLY A 287 2.88 14.43 8.57
C GLY A 287 2.85 13.04 9.24
N PHE A 288 3.16 13.02 10.52
CA PHE A 288 3.18 11.78 11.31
C PHE A 288 2.91 12.04 12.79
N VAL A 289 2.56 10.97 13.49
CA VAL A 289 2.29 10.98 14.93
C VAL A 289 3.50 10.42 15.72
N ARG A 290 3.99 11.17 16.71
CA ARG A 290 4.92 10.68 17.74
C ARG A 290 4.28 10.83 19.11
N GLY A 291 3.81 9.72 19.68
CA GLY A 291 3.03 9.72 20.92
C GLY A 291 1.71 10.47 20.71
N ARG A 292 1.55 11.63 21.35
CA ARG A 292 0.38 12.52 21.19
C ARG A 292 0.63 13.72 20.30
N ARG A 293 1.83 13.85 19.74
CA ARG A 293 2.22 15.00 18.93
C ARG A 293 2.07 14.67 17.46
N PHE A 294 1.36 15.51 16.73
CA PHE A 294 1.34 15.49 15.28
C PHE A 294 2.38 16.47 14.74
N LEU A 295 3.19 16.05 13.78
CA LEU A 295 4.21 16.87 13.13
C LEU A 295 4.00 16.83 11.64
N HIS A 296 4.07 17.98 10.97
CA HIS A 296 4.04 18.06 9.51
C HIS A 296 5.23 18.87 8.98
N PRO A 297 6.42 18.26 8.78
CA PRO A 297 7.65 18.96 8.41
C PRO A 297 7.54 19.78 7.12
N LYS A 298 6.86 19.24 6.09
CA LYS A 298 6.68 19.93 4.81
C LYS A 298 5.83 21.20 4.91
N LEU A 299 4.76 21.17 5.70
CA LEU A 299 3.90 22.33 5.97
C LEU A 299 4.45 23.18 7.13
N GLY A 300 5.38 22.67 7.92
CA GLY A 300 6.11 23.41 8.94
C GLY A 300 5.32 23.69 10.21
N PHE A 301 4.38 22.83 10.61
CA PHE A 301 3.61 22.99 11.85
C PHE A 301 3.54 21.71 12.71
N THR A 302 3.16 21.89 13.98
CA THR A 302 2.90 20.81 14.94
C THR A 302 1.80 21.21 15.91
N PHE A 303 1.12 20.21 16.47
CA PHE A 303 0.24 20.36 17.63
C PHE A 303 0.29 19.09 18.49
N GLN A 304 -0.20 19.19 19.71
CA GLN A 304 -0.29 18.10 20.67
C GLN A 304 -1.75 17.82 21.01
N ALA A 305 -2.17 16.56 20.83
CA ALA A 305 -3.52 16.11 21.18
C ALA A 305 -3.71 15.96 22.69
N PRO A 306 -4.97 15.92 23.18
CA PRO A 306 -5.25 15.81 24.59
C PRO A 306 -4.67 14.54 25.23
N ASP A 307 -4.58 14.54 26.56
CA ASP A 307 -4.19 13.34 27.31
C ASP A 307 -5.20 12.20 27.06
N ASN A 308 -4.71 10.97 27.03
CA ASN A 308 -5.50 9.74 26.78
C ASN A 308 -6.21 9.69 25.41
N PHE A 309 -5.75 10.50 24.45
CA PHE A 309 -6.13 10.35 23.05
C PHE A 309 -5.09 9.49 22.34
N THR A 310 -5.58 8.51 21.59
CA THR A 310 -4.78 7.86 20.55
C THR A 310 -5.01 8.63 19.25
N LEU A 311 -3.93 9.12 18.65
CA LEU A 311 -3.98 9.78 17.35
C LEU A 311 -3.75 8.77 16.22
N ASP A 312 -4.46 9.02 15.14
CA ASP A 312 -4.38 8.29 13.90
C ASP A 312 -4.26 9.32 12.76
N ASN A 313 -3.13 9.31 12.05
CA ASN A 313 -3.00 10.13 10.86
C ASN A 313 -3.76 9.42 9.74
N THR A 314 -4.61 10.13 8.99
CA THR A 314 -5.28 9.65 7.76
C THR A 314 -4.85 10.54 6.59
N ALA A 315 -5.09 10.13 5.35
CA ALA A 315 -4.69 10.94 4.18
C ALA A 315 -5.43 12.29 4.08
N GLN A 316 -6.56 12.45 4.77
CA GLN A 316 -7.38 13.67 4.70
C GLN A 316 -7.52 14.39 6.04
N ALA A 317 -7.13 13.75 7.14
CA ALA A 317 -7.33 14.27 8.49
C ALA A 317 -6.47 13.53 9.51
N VAL A 318 -6.13 14.18 10.62
CA VAL A 318 -5.68 13.50 11.84
C VAL A 318 -6.89 13.30 12.73
N ILE A 319 -7.18 12.04 13.07
CA ILE A 319 -8.29 11.67 13.95
C ILE A 319 -7.70 11.32 15.32
N GLY A 320 -8.35 11.74 16.39
CA GLY A 320 -8.00 11.32 17.74
C GLY A 320 -9.23 10.85 18.48
N VAL A 321 -9.14 9.74 19.22
CA VAL A 321 -10.24 9.25 20.04
C VAL A 321 -9.74 8.97 21.45
N ARG A 322 -10.55 9.37 22.43
CA ARG A 322 -10.32 9.05 23.84
C ARG A 322 -10.76 7.61 24.12
N ASP A 323 -10.02 6.91 24.98
CA ASP A 323 -10.44 5.62 25.49
C ASP A 323 -11.89 5.66 26.01
N GLY A 324 -12.71 4.69 25.57
CA GLY A 324 -14.14 4.63 25.85
C GLY A 324 -15.04 5.37 24.85
N GLY A 325 -14.48 6.07 23.85
CA GLY A 325 -15.24 6.60 22.69
C GLY A 325 -16.23 7.72 23.01
N SER A 326 -16.10 8.37 24.17
CA SER A 326 -16.97 9.47 24.61
C SER A 326 -16.54 10.85 24.10
N GLN A 327 -15.28 10.95 23.62
CA GLN A 327 -14.69 12.15 23.05
C GLN A 327 -13.84 11.80 21.83
N ALA A 328 -13.87 12.67 20.83
CA ALA A 328 -13.08 12.54 19.62
C ALA A 328 -12.59 13.91 19.14
N MET A 329 -11.53 13.92 18.34
CA MET A 329 -11.05 15.08 17.62
C MET A 329 -10.78 14.73 16.17
N ARG A 330 -10.95 15.72 15.30
CA ARG A 330 -10.55 15.68 13.90
C ARG A 330 -9.80 16.96 13.59
N PHE A 331 -8.63 16.82 12.99
CA PHE A 331 -7.86 17.92 12.41
C PHE A 331 -7.76 17.71 10.92
N ASP A 332 -8.21 18.66 10.10
CA ASP A 332 -8.10 18.58 8.65
C ASP A 332 -7.83 19.94 8.01
N VAL A 333 -7.65 19.93 6.69
CA VAL A 333 -7.34 21.13 5.89
C VAL A 333 -8.41 21.37 4.85
N VAL A 334 -8.74 22.64 4.64
CA VAL A 334 -9.68 23.12 3.62
C VAL A 334 -9.14 24.38 2.96
N ARG A 335 -9.56 24.58 1.70
CA ARG A 335 -9.31 25.83 0.98
C ARG A 335 -10.44 26.80 1.29
N VAL A 336 -10.07 27.95 1.85
CA VAL A 336 -10.99 29.07 2.10
C VAL A 336 -10.36 30.30 1.44
N PRO A 337 -11.09 31.00 0.55
CA PRO A 337 -10.57 32.20 -0.10
C PRO A 337 -9.99 33.20 0.92
N ALA A 338 -8.97 33.94 0.51
CA ALA A 338 -8.21 34.80 1.42
C ALA A 338 -9.07 35.97 1.94
N GLU A 339 -10.02 36.41 1.13
CA GLU A 339 -10.99 37.46 1.40
C GLU A 339 -12.12 37.02 2.34
N GLN A 340 -12.37 35.72 2.48
CA GLN A 340 -13.40 35.21 3.38
C GLN A 340 -12.84 35.14 4.81
N SER A 341 -13.52 35.83 5.74
CA SER A 341 -13.19 35.75 7.17
C SER A 341 -13.45 34.34 7.70
N LEU A 342 -12.70 33.93 8.74
CA LEU A 342 -12.86 32.60 9.31
C LEU A 342 -14.19 32.47 10.07
N GLY A 343 -14.68 33.54 10.69
CA GLY A 343 -16.01 33.59 11.28
C GLY A 343 -17.12 33.39 10.23
N ASP A 344 -17.02 34.05 9.07
CA ASP A 344 -17.98 33.86 7.97
C ASP A 344 -17.90 32.45 7.40
N TYR A 345 -16.69 31.89 7.28
CA TYR A 345 -16.49 30.51 6.89
C TYR A 345 -17.19 29.55 7.86
N LEU A 346 -16.98 29.71 9.18
CA LEU A 346 -17.63 28.84 10.17
C LEU A 346 -19.16 28.91 10.09
N ASN A 347 -19.71 30.05 9.66
CA ASN A 347 -21.15 30.29 9.52
C ASN A 347 -21.72 29.99 8.12
N SER A 348 -20.91 29.44 7.20
CA SER A 348 -21.29 29.22 5.79
C SER A 348 -22.25 28.05 5.56
N GLY A 349 -22.54 27.24 6.59
CA GLY A 349 -23.35 26.03 6.48
C GLY A 349 -22.58 24.78 6.03
N TRP A 350 -21.24 24.77 6.11
CA TRP A 350 -20.43 23.59 5.83
C TRP A 350 -20.61 22.45 6.85
N MET A 351 -21.14 22.78 8.04
CA MET A 351 -21.48 21.86 9.12
C MET A 351 -22.89 22.19 9.62
N GLU A 352 -23.70 21.15 9.83
CA GLU A 352 -25.03 21.28 10.41
C GLU A 352 -24.96 21.61 11.91
N GLY A 353 -25.94 22.36 12.41
CA GLY A 353 -26.08 22.63 13.84
C GLY A 353 -25.08 23.63 14.43
N VAL A 354 -24.31 24.36 13.61
CA VAL A 354 -23.45 25.47 14.07
C VAL A 354 -24.29 26.58 14.68
N GLU A 355 -23.98 26.94 15.93
CA GLU A 355 -24.62 28.02 16.66
C GLU A 355 -23.97 29.35 16.30
N LYS A 356 -24.53 30.07 15.32
CA LYS A 356 -23.87 31.28 14.77
C LYS A 356 -23.48 32.32 15.84
N ALA A 357 -24.31 32.49 16.87
CA ALA A 357 -24.07 33.42 17.98
C ALA A 357 -22.87 33.03 18.88
N SER A 358 -22.37 31.80 18.78
CA SER A 358 -21.17 31.33 19.49
C SER A 358 -19.87 31.63 18.76
N THR A 359 -19.94 32.22 17.56
CA THR A 359 -18.76 32.48 16.74
C THR A 359 -17.92 33.57 17.37
N GLU A 360 -16.63 33.28 17.58
CA GLU A 360 -15.66 34.20 18.13
C GLU A 360 -14.42 34.24 17.23
N ASP A 361 -14.05 35.43 16.76
CA ASP A 361 -12.75 35.65 16.14
C ASP A 361 -11.67 35.70 17.24
N ILE A 362 -10.61 34.93 17.04
CA ILE A 362 -9.55 34.73 18.02
C ILE A 362 -8.18 34.72 17.34
N THR A 363 -7.12 34.68 18.13
CA THR A 363 -5.76 34.48 17.63
C THR A 363 -5.10 33.35 18.41
N ILE A 364 -4.48 32.42 17.69
CA ILE A 364 -3.79 31.26 18.28
C ILE A 364 -2.33 31.37 17.90
N ASN A 365 -1.45 31.66 18.87
CA ASN A 365 -0.01 31.82 18.66
C ASN A 365 0.36 32.72 17.47
N GLY A 366 -0.39 33.81 17.27
CA GLY A 366 -0.21 34.76 16.17
C GLY A 366 -0.88 34.38 14.85
N PHE A 367 -1.59 33.25 14.78
CA PHE A 367 -2.37 32.85 13.62
C PHE A 367 -3.82 33.37 13.73
N PRO A 368 -4.35 34.01 12.68
CA PRO A 368 -5.77 34.33 12.59
C PRO A 368 -6.61 33.07 12.73
N ALA A 369 -7.60 33.11 13.60
CA ALA A 369 -8.47 31.99 13.84
C ALA A 369 -9.89 32.44 14.20
N ALA A 370 -10.85 31.52 14.11
CA ALA A 370 -12.19 31.68 14.64
C ALA A 370 -12.62 30.39 15.33
N SER A 371 -13.54 30.49 16.29
CA SER A 371 -14.13 29.33 16.93
C SER A 371 -15.65 29.41 16.95
N ALA A 372 -16.33 28.26 16.96
CA ALA A 372 -17.78 28.17 17.09
C ALA A 372 -18.16 26.87 17.81
N THR A 373 -19.36 26.81 18.38
CA THR A 373 -19.99 25.58 18.86
C THR A 373 -21.01 25.07 17.87
N ALA A 374 -21.16 23.75 17.79
CA ALA A 374 -22.22 23.12 17.03
C ALA A 374 -22.85 21.98 17.84
N LYS A 375 -24.11 21.65 17.51
CA LYS A 375 -24.85 20.54 18.13
C LYS A 375 -25.28 19.53 17.08
N GLY A 376 -25.13 18.26 17.39
CA GLY A 376 -25.81 17.15 16.71
C GLY A 376 -26.61 16.33 17.72
N ASP A 377 -27.29 15.29 17.26
CA ASP A 377 -28.26 14.52 18.07
C ASP A 377 -27.74 14.08 19.43
N GLN A 378 -26.55 13.46 19.47
CA GLN A 378 -25.93 12.91 20.69
C GLN A 378 -24.54 13.49 20.97
N TRP A 379 -24.15 14.53 20.22
CA TRP A 379 -22.79 15.07 20.23
C TRP A 379 -22.82 16.59 20.27
N GLN A 380 -21.91 17.15 21.06
CA GLN A 380 -21.61 18.57 21.05
C GLN A 380 -20.23 18.78 20.47
N PHE A 381 -20.10 19.80 19.64
CA PHE A 381 -18.88 20.11 18.91
C PHE A 381 -18.33 21.47 19.31
N LYS A 382 -17.01 21.53 19.50
CA LYS A 382 -16.26 22.79 19.51
C LYS A 382 -15.36 22.78 18.28
N VAL A 383 -15.52 23.79 17.42
CA VAL A 383 -14.77 23.92 16.18
C VAL A 383 -13.86 25.13 16.25
N TYR A 384 -12.65 24.98 15.73
CA TYR A 384 -11.71 26.06 15.48
C TYR A 384 -11.30 26.02 14.01
N ALA A 385 -11.33 27.16 13.32
CA ALA A 385 -10.70 27.35 12.03
C ALA A 385 -9.48 28.24 12.23
N LEU A 386 -8.30 27.79 11.78
CA LEU A 386 -7.04 28.50 11.92
C LEU A 386 -6.41 28.66 10.54
N ARG A 387 -6.04 29.89 10.17
CA ARG A 387 -5.38 30.17 8.89
C ARG A 387 -3.87 30.11 9.05
N PHE A 388 -3.22 29.27 8.25
CA PHE A 388 -1.78 29.10 8.24
C PHE A 388 -1.28 28.97 6.79
N GLY A 389 -0.52 29.97 6.34
CA GLY A 389 -0.20 30.09 4.91
C GLY A 389 -1.44 30.44 4.10
N SER A 390 -1.64 29.76 2.97
CA SER A 390 -2.81 29.91 2.10
C SER A 390 -4.02 29.08 2.55
N ASP A 391 -3.80 28.10 3.42
CA ASP A 391 -4.82 27.11 3.78
C ASP A 391 -5.45 27.40 5.15
N VAL A 392 -6.62 26.80 5.37
CA VAL A 392 -7.32 26.86 6.65
C VAL A 392 -7.39 25.45 7.23
N TYR A 393 -6.91 25.32 8.46
CA TYR A 393 -6.92 24.08 9.21
C TYR A 393 -8.05 24.11 10.22
N ARG A 394 -8.81 23.02 10.31
CA ARG A 394 -9.94 22.91 11.22
C ARG A 394 -9.62 21.92 12.31
N PHE A 395 -9.84 22.32 13.56
CA PHE A 395 -9.94 21.41 14.69
C PHE A 395 -11.40 21.25 15.06
N ILE A 396 -11.91 20.03 15.04
CA ILE A 396 -13.28 19.68 15.40
C ILE A 396 -13.20 18.73 16.58
N PHE A 397 -13.65 19.16 17.75
CA PHE A 397 -13.72 18.33 18.96
C PHE A 397 -15.16 17.93 19.20
N ALA A 398 -15.41 16.64 19.36
CA ALA A 398 -16.72 16.08 19.64
C ALA A 398 -16.75 15.48 21.05
N ALA A 399 -17.80 15.76 21.82
CA ALA A 399 -18.05 15.13 23.11
C ALA A 399 -19.54 14.80 23.27
N ARG A 400 -19.86 13.64 23.87
CA ARG A 400 -21.27 13.27 24.18
C ARG A 400 -21.90 14.21 25.19
N GLN A 401 -21.09 14.72 26.12
CA GLN A 401 -21.51 15.68 27.13
C GLN A 401 -20.45 16.75 27.30
N LYS A 402 -20.88 18.01 27.26
CA LYS A 402 -20.00 19.15 27.48
C LYS A 402 -19.53 19.18 28.92
N SER A 403 -18.22 19.22 29.09
CA SER A 403 -17.57 19.36 30.40
C SER A 403 -16.43 20.37 30.34
N THR A 404 -16.08 20.94 31.49
CA THR A 404 -14.92 21.83 31.63
C THR A 404 -13.62 21.17 31.15
N GLU A 405 -13.49 19.86 31.35
CA GLU A 405 -12.35 19.07 30.85
C GLU A 405 -12.34 19.05 29.32
N SER A 406 -13.47 18.75 28.66
CA SER A 406 -13.54 18.70 27.20
C SER A 406 -13.22 20.05 26.53
N GLU A 407 -13.69 21.16 27.11
CA GLU A 407 -13.39 22.50 26.61
C GLU A 407 -11.92 22.88 26.84
N ARG A 408 -11.36 22.52 27.99
CA ARG A 408 -9.93 22.72 28.30
C ARG A 408 -9.06 21.96 27.32
N ASN A 409 -9.32 20.67 27.12
CA ASN A 409 -8.59 19.81 26.20
C ASN A 409 -8.58 20.36 24.77
N ALA A 410 -9.75 20.82 24.29
CA ALA A 410 -9.87 21.45 22.98
C ALA A 410 -9.01 22.72 22.88
N ARG A 411 -9.09 23.60 23.89
CA ARG A 411 -8.33 24.85 23.94
C ARG A 411 -6.83 24.62 24.01
N GLU A 412 -6.37 23.72 24.87
CA GLU A 412 -4.95 23.38 25.03
C GLU A 412 -4.36 22.76 23.76
N THR A 413 -5.09 21.86 23.11
CA THR A 413 -4.69 21.26 21.83
C THR A 413 -4.48 22.33 20.76
N VAL A 414 -5.45 23.23 20.60
CA VAL A 414 -5.37 24.26 19.57
C VAL A 414 -4.29 25.30 19.92
N ASN A 415 -4.16 25.69 21.19
CA ASN A 415 -3.09 26.59 21.65
C ASN A 415 -1.69 25.96 21.57
N SER A 416 -1.57 24.65 21.40
CA SER A 416 -0.29 24.00 21.12
C SER A 416 0.12 24.11 19.65
N PHE A 417 -0.78 24.54 18.75
CA PHE A 417 -0.48 24.69 17.33
C PHE A 417 0.58 25.76 17.12
N ARG A 418 1.71 25.39 16.54
CA ARG A 418 2.82 26.30 16.27
C ARG A 418 3.63 25.87 15.05
N ARG A 419 4.50 26.77 14.59
CA ARG A 419 5.55 26.42 13.62
C ARG A 419 6.51 25.40 14.23
N LEU A 420 6.93 24.45 13.40
CA LEU A 420 8.08 23.60 13.72
C LEU A 420 9.37 24.44 13.67
N THR A 421 10.31 24.11 14.55
CA THR A 421 11.68 24.65 14.47
C THR A 421 12.47 23.95 13.37
N LEU A 422 13.58 24.54 12.92
CA LEU A 422 14.47 23.90 11.93
C LEU A 422 15.01 22.56 12.45
N ASP A 423 15.37 22.48 13.72
CA ASP A 423 15.85 21.25 14.35
C ASP A 423 14.77 20.16 14.36
N GLU A 424 13.52 20.53 14.66
CA GLU A 424 12.40 19.58 14.59
C GLU A 424 12.09 19.11 13.17
N ILE A 425 12.22 19.98 12.16
CA ILE A 425 12.08 19.62 10.75
C ILE A 425 13.21 18.65 10.35
N GLN A 426 14.45 18.94 10.74
CA GLN A 426 15.61 18.10 10.42
C GLN A 426 15.59 16.75 11.15
N ALA A 427 15.04 16.68 12.36
CA ALA A 427 14.85 15.46 13.13
C ALA A 427 13.62 14.63 12.70
N ALA A 428 12.78 15.18 11.83
CA ALA A 428 11.59 14.55 11.30
C ALA A 428 11.87 13.82 9.98
N ARG A 429 12.98 13.07 9.93
CA ARG A 429 13.34 12.23 8.78
C ARG A 429 12.39 11.04 8.69
N PRO A 430 12.00 10.61 7.46
CA PRO A 430 11.26 9.38 7.27
C PRO A 430 12.11 8.21 7.72
N LEU A 431 11.49 7.27 8.43
CA LEU A 431 12.06 5.94 8.58
C LEU A 431 12.12 5.28 7.21
N ARG A 432 13.17 4.50 6.97
CA ARG A 432 13.40 3.83 5.69
C ARG A 432 13.80 2.39 5.89
N ILE A 433 13.45 1.56 4.94
CA ILE A 433 14.09 0.26 4.77
C ILE A 433 15.50 0.50 4.27
N LYS A 434 16.49 0.09 5.05
CA LYS A 434 17.88 -0.03 4.63
C LYS A 434 18.21 -1.49 4.45
N VAL A 435 18.77 -1.84 3.30
CA VAL A 435 19.23 -3.19 3.04
C VAL A 435 20.72 -3.28 3.34
N ILE A 436 21.05 -3.97 4.43
CA ILE A 436 22.43 -4.14 4.91
C ILE A 436 22.89 -5.57 4.69
N THR A 437 24.21 -5.77 4.64
CA THR A 437 24.84 -7.10 4.59
C THR A 437 25.22 -7.53 6.00
N VAL A 438 24.80 -8.73 6.40
CA VAL A 438 25.11 -9.34 7.70
C VAL A 438 26.62 -9.58 7.81
N GLN A 439 27.22 -9.06 8.88
CA GLN A 439 28.64 -9.18 9.20
C GLN A 439 28.92 -10.37 10.13
N PRO A 440 30.17 -10.85 10.21
CA PRO A 440 30.56 -11.81 11.24
C PRO A 440 30.25 -11.27 12.64
N GLY A 441 29.50 -12.05 13.44
CA GLY A 441 29.09 -11.69 14.80
C GLY A 441 27.72 -11.00 14.90
N ASP A 442 27.11 -10.61 13.79
CA ASP A 442 25.73 -10.12 13.79
C ASP A 442 24.75 -11.24 14.17
N THR A 443 23.89 -10.95 15.15
CA THR A 443 22.70 -11.74 15.50
C THR A 443 21.42 -10.96 15.17
N VAL A 444 20.27 -11.63 15.19
CA VAL A 444 18.98 -10.95 15.05
C VAL A 444 18.81 -9.85 16.11
N GLU A 445 19.23 -10.11 17.35
CA GLU A 445 19.14 -9.17 18.46
C GLU A 445 20.00 -7.93 18.17
N SER A 446 21.27 -8.12 17.82
CA SER A 446 22.18 -7.02 17.50
C SER A 446 21.70 -6.15 16.33
N LEU A 447 21.12 -6.78 15.31
CA LEU A 447 20.60 -6.08 14.14
C LEU A 447 19.29 -5.36 14.44
N SER A 448 18.43 -5.96 15.26
CA SER A 448 17.17 -5.35 15.68
C SER A 448 17.38 -4.12 16.56
N HIS A 449 18.45 -4.07 17.36
CA HIS A 449 18.82 -2.87 18.13
C HIS A 449 19.22 -1.67 17.25
N ARG A 450 19.56 -1.91 15.99
CA ARG A 450 19.83 -0.84 15.01
C ARG A 450 18.55 -0.27 14.40
N MET A 451 17.38 -0.87 14.67
CA MET A 451 16.12 -0.40 14.13
C MET A 451 15.57 0.78 14.93
N ALA A 452 15.04 1.78 14.21
CA ALA A 452 14.43 2.97 14.78
C ALA A 452 12.89 2.94 14.61
N GLY A 453 12.17 3.42 15.63
CA GLY A 453 10.73 3.67 15.54
C GLY A 453 9.83 2.45 15.31
N VAL A 454 10.30 1.24 15.64
CA VAL A 454 9.51 0.00 15.53
C VAL A 454 9.12 -0.56 16.89
N ASP A 455 7.93 -1.14 16.98
CA ASP A 455 7.50 -1.99 18.09
C ASP A 455 8.09 -3.40 17.95
N HIS A 456 8.35 -4.05 19.08
CA HIS A 456 8.91 -5.41 19.14
C HIS A 456 10.08 -5.62 18.16
N PRO A 457 11.21 -4.90 18.30
CA PRO A 457 12.21 -4.79 17.23
C PRO A 457 12.73 -6.14 16.72
N ALA A 458 12.93 -7.11 17.61
CA ALA A 458 13.45 -8.43 17.27
C ALA A 458 12.42 -9.25 16.45
N GLU A 459 11.15 -9.20 16.82
CA GLU A 459 10.06 -9.84 16.09
C GLU A 459 9.80 -9.11 14.76
N ARG A 460 9.80 -7.78 14.76
CA ARG A 460 9.63 -6.96 13.55
C ARG A 460 10.74 -7.23 12.55
N PHE A 461 11.99 -7.32 13.00
CA PHE A 461 13.12 -7.72 12.16
C PHE A 461 12.87 -9.08 11.51
N ARG A 462 12.42 -10.08 12.29
CA ARG A 462 12.14 -11.43 11.77
C ARG A 462 11.02 -11.43 10.74
N VAL A 463 9.94 -10.70 11.00
CA VAL A 463 8.80 -10.56 10.06
C VAL A 463 9.25 -9.92 8.77
N LEU A 464 9.93 -8.76 8.83
CA LEU A 464 10.41 -8.07 7.64
C LEU A 464 11.40 -8.90 6.83
N ASN A 465 12.16 -9.79 7.45
CA ASN A 465 13.18 -10.58 6.75
C ASN A 465 12.73 -11.99 6.36
N GLY A 466 11.47 -12.36 6.61
CA GLY A 466 10.96 -13.70 6.31
C GLY A 466 11.61 -14.79 7.18
N LEU A 467 12.08 -14.43 8.38
CA LEU A 467 12.73 -15.34 9.32
C LEU A 467 11.69 -15.97 10.26
N ASP A 468 11.78 -17.29 10.45
CA ASP A 468 11.03 -18.00 11.47
C ASP A 468 11.50 -17.61 12.88
N ARG A 469 10.70 -17.95 13.91
CA ARG A 469 10.95 -17.55 15.31
C ARG A 469 12.38 -17.87 15.80
N ASN A 470 12.90 -19.03 15.40
CA ASN A 470 14.23 -19.52 15.83
C ASN A 470 15.31 -19.40 14.75
N ALA A 471 15.00 -18.81 13.59
CA ALA A 471 15.96 -18.66 12.52
C ALA A 471 17.06 -17.65 12.88
N GLN A 472 18.29 -17.97 12.49
CA GLN A 472 19.46 -17.12 12.64
C GLN A 472 19.79 -16.43 11.32
N VAL A 473 20.38 -15.24 11.39
CA VAL A 473 20.95 -14.58 10.20
C VAL A 473 22.24 -15.28 9.79
N LYS A 474 22.52 -15.31 8.48
CA LYS A 474 23.78 -15.87 7.97
C LYS A 474 24.68 -14.74 7.49
N VAL A 475 25.98 -14.88 7.73
CA VAL A 475 26.98 -13.93 7.26
C VAL A 475 26.87 -13.80 5.74
N ARG A 476 26.94 -12.55 5.24
CA ARG A 476 26.73 -12.13 3.84
C ARG A 476 25.28 -12.11 3.36
N ASP A 477 24.31 -12.57 4.13
CA ASP A 477 22.90 -12.36 3.76
C ASP A 477 22.59 -10.87 3.74
N ARG A 478 21.71 -10.45 2.83
CA ARG A 478 21.14 -9.11 2.85
C ARG A 478 19.82 -9.10 3.60
N VAL A 479 19.70 -8.17 4.53
CA VAL A 479 18.56 -8.04 5.44
C VAL A 479 18.08 -6.59 5.51
N LYS A 480 16.78 -6.45 5.73
CA LYS A 480 16.08 -5.18 5.93
C LYS A 480 16.21 -4.76 7.38
N VAL A 481 16.62 -3.52 7.61
CA VAL A 481 16.52 -2.82 8.90
C VAL A 481 15.78 -1.50 8.69
N VAL A 482 14.98 -1.08 9.67
CA VAL A 482 14.27 0.20 9.63
C VAL A 482 15.16 1.27 10.28
N ALA A 483 15.61 2.28 9.54
CA ALA A 483 16.50 3.32 10.04
C ALA A 483 16.22 4.68 9.40
N ASP A 484 16.74 5.75 9.99
CA ASP A 484 16.59 7.14 9.52
C ASP A 484 17.32 7.47 8.19
#